data_AF-A0A0C4E387-F1
#
_entry.id   AF-A0A0C4E387-F1
#
_cell.length_a   1.000
_cell.length_b   1.000
_cell.length_c   1.000
_cell.angle_alpha   90.00
_cell.angle_beta   90.00
_cell.angle_gamma   90.00
#
_symmetry.space_group_name_H-M   'P 1'
#
loop_
_entity.id
_entity.type
_entity.pdbx_description
1 polymer ?
#
loop_
_entity_poly.entity_id
_entity_poly.type
_entity_poly.pdbx_seq_one_letter_code
_entity_poly.pdbx_strand_id
1 'polypeptide(L)'
;MLVQHPDVLEAGVVAVPDSRWGERPKAYVTVKAARRATATDGTTPPPPLRPEDLIEWARHQSAISKFMVPREVEVVDELPKTSTGKIRKNVLREWARQGRRADEQS
;
A
#
# COMPACT_ATOMS: atom_id res chain seq x y z
N MET A 1 -6.04 2.21 -11.13
CA MET A 1 -5.44 1.16 -10.26
C MET A 1 -4.30 1.78 -9.45
N LEU A 2 -4.06 1.36 -8.20
CA LEU A 2 -3.05 2.01 -7.30
C LEU A 2 -1.62 2.02 -7.87
N VAL A 3 -1.24 0.99 -8.64
CA VAL A 3 0.07 0.88 -9.30
C VAL A 3 0.33 1.94 -10.38
N GLN A 4 -0.68 2.74 -10.75
CA GLN A 4 -0.50 3.88 -11.66
C GLN A 4 0.08 5.11 -10.94
N HIS A 5 0.14 5.10 -9.61
CA HIS A 5 0.81 6.15 -8.85
C HIS A 5 2.32 6.12 -9.15
N PRO A 6 2.97 7.26 -9.44
CA PRO A 6 4.37 7.29 -9.89
C PRO A 6 5.35 6.68 -8.88
N ASP A 7 5.01 6.71 -7.60
CA ASP A 7 5.86 6.21 -6.51
C ASP A 7 5.58 4.76 -6.08
N VAL A 8 4.46 4.19 -6.51
CA VAL A 8 4.09 2.82 -6.15
C VAL A 8 4.80 1.86 -7.09
N LEU A 9 5.43 0.84 -6.52
CA LEU A 9 6.05 -0.26 -7.26
C LEU A 9 5.05 -1.41 -7.42
N GLU A 10 4.47 -1.88 -6.31
CA GLU A 10 3.47 -2.93 -6.31
C GLU A 10 2.34 -2.61 -5.32
N ALA A 11 1.16 -3.18 -5.56
CA ALA A 11 0.00 -3.02 -4.69
C ALA A 11 -0.78 -4.34 -4.54
N GLY A 12 -1.06 -4.72 -3.30
CA GLY A 12 -1.95 -5.81 -2.94
C GLY A 12 -3.16 -5.29 -2.17
N VAL A 13 -4.37 -5.48 -2.71
CA VAL A 13 -5.62 -5.05 -2.05
C VAL A 13 -6.42 -6.27 -1.59
N VAL A 14 -6.89 -6.23 -0.34
CA VAL A 14 -7.73 -7.24 0.28
C VAL A 14 -8.96 -6.62 0.92
N ALA A 15 -10.09 -7.33 0.87
CA ALA A 15 -11.26 -6.99 1.67
C ALA A 15 -11.01 -7.41 3.12
N VAL A 16 -11.31 -6.49 4.04
CA VAL A 16 -11.21 -6.72 5.49
C VAL A 16 -12.57 -6.44 6.13
N PRO A 17 -12.99 -7.21 7.16
CA PRO A 17 -14.24 -6.96 7.85
C PRO A 17 -14.29 -5.54 8.41
N ASP A 18 -15.45 -4.91 8.27
CA ASP A 18 -15.70 -3.56 8.78
C ASP A 18 -17.09 -3.50 9.44
N SER A 19 -17.15 -2.95 10.65
CA SER A 19 -18.38 -2.91 11.44
C SER A 19 -19.47 -2.01 10.86
N ARG A 20 -19.11 -1.06 9.98
CA ARG A 20 -20.03 -0.08 9.39
C ARG A 20 -20.44 -0.45 7.97
N TRP A 21 -19.54 -1.04 7.19
CA TRP A 21 -19.76 -1.34 5.76
C TRP A 21 -19.75 -2.83 5.43
N GLY A 22 -19.63 -3.71 6.43
CA GLY A 22 -19.47 -5.15 6.26
C GLY A 22 -18.06 -5.53 5.85
N GLU A 23 -17.60 -4.99 4.72
CA GLU A 23 -16.22 -5.15 4.23
C GLU A 23 -15.67 -3.82 3.70
N ARG A 24 -14.37 -3.59 3.89
CA ARG A 24 -13.64 -2.46 3.31
C ARG A 24 -12.37 -2.91 2.60
N PRO A 25 -11.96 -2.21 1.52
CA PRO A 25 -10.65 -2.45 0.90
C PRO A 25 -9.53 -1.89 1.78
N LYS A 26 -8.57 -2.76 2.14
CA LYS A 26 -7.25 -2.38 2.68
C LYS A 26 -6.18 -2.68 1.64
N ALA A 27 -5.28 -1.73 1.41
CA ALA A 27 -4.19 -1.87 0.46
C ALA A 27 -2.83 -1.95 1.18
N TYR A 28 -1.99 -2.85 0.71
CA TYR A 28 -0.57 -2.93 1.05
C TYR A 28 0.22 -2.55 -0.19
N VAL A 29 1.16 -1.62 -0.07
CA VAL A 29 1.92 -1.11 -1.21
C VAL A 29 3.41 -1.14 -0.92
N THR A 30 4.19 -1.41 -1.96
CA THR A 30 5.64 -1.19 -1.94
C THR A 30 5.95 0.05 -2.77
N VAL A 31 6.97 0.79 -2.38
CA VAL A 31 7.40 2.01 -3.09
C VAL A 31 8.67 1.76 -3.91
N LYS A 32 8.87 2.57 -4.94
CA LYS A 32 10.08 2.50 -5.77
C LYS A 32 11.33 2.84 -4.95
N ALA A 33 12.48 2.31 -5.36
CA ALA A 33 13.76 2.50 -4.65
C ALA A 33 14.11 3.98 -4.43
N ALA A 34 13.80 4.87 -5.39
CA ALA A 34 14.02 6.31 -5.26
C ALA A 34 13.26 6.96 -4.08
N ARG A 35 12.16 6.35 -3.61
CA ARG A 35 11.41 6.78 -2.40
C ARG A 35 11.91 6.11 -1.12
N ARG A 36 12.79 5.11 -1.22
CA ARG A 36 13.44 4.44 -0.08
C ARG A 36 14.86 4.94 0.18
N ALA A 37 15.48 5.57 -0.81
CA ALA A 37 16.87 6.00 -0.71
C ALA A 37 17.03 7.15 0.28
N THR A 38 18.02 7.03 1.17
CA THR A 38 18.61 8.16 1.90
C THR A 38 19.57 8.91 0.97
N ALA A 39 19.72 10.23 1.14
CA ALA A 39 20.57 11.06 0.27
C ALA A 39 21.97 10.45 0.09
N THR A 40 22.31 9.96 -1.11
CA THR A 40 23.64 9.39 -1.41
C THR A 40 24.57 10.37 -2.15
N ASP A 41 24.02 11.38 -2.84
CA ASP A 41 24.79 12.26 -3.73
C ASP A 41 24.49 13.75 -3.53
N GLY A 42 24.21 14.18 -2.28
CA GLY A 42 23.85 15.57 -1.96
C GLY A 42 22.49 16.03 -2.51
N THR A 43 21.76 15.16 -3.20
CA THR A 43 20.38 15.37 -3.61
C THR A 43 19.45 14.95 -2.48
N THR A 44 18.65 15.90 -1.97
CA THR A 44 17.61 15.61 -0.97
C THR A 44 16.60 14.62 -1.57
N PRO A 45 16.44 13.40 -1.01
CA PRO A 45 15.43 12.49 -1.49
C PRO A 45 14.05 13.10 -1.27
N PRO A 46 13.08 12.79 -2.14
CA PRO A 46 11.72 13.23 -1.93
C PRO A 46 11.17 12.58 -0.64
N PRO A 47 10.23 13.24 0.07
CA PRO A 47 9.71 12.74 1.35
C PRO A 47 9.11 11.32 1.22
N PRO A 48 9.00 10.54 2.29
CA PRO A 48 8.37 9.22 2.23
C PRO A 48 6.92 9.35 1.73
N LEU A 49 6.45 8.38 0.94
CA LEU A 49 5.06 8.33 0.51
C LEU A 49 4.18 8.07 1.74
N ARG A 50 3.29 9.01 2.07
CA ARG A 50 2.36 8.82 3.18
C ARG A 50 1.12 8.04 2.71
N PRO A 51 0.58 7.12 3.52
CA PRO A 51 -0.63 6.38 3.19
C PRO A 51 -1.83 7.26 2.81
N GLU A 52 -2.00 8.38 3.54
CA GLU A 52 -3.07 9.36 3.32
C GLU A 52 -2.99 10.02 1.94
N ASP A 53 -1.78 10.39 1.48
CA ASP A 53 -1.58 10.99 0.17
C ASP A 53 -1.98 10.02 -0.94
N LEU A 54 -1.71 8.71 -0.76
CA LEU A 54 -2.08 7.70 -1.75
C LEU A 54 -3.60 7.47 -1.79
N ILE A 55 -4.29 7.53 -0.64
CA ILE A 55 -5.75 7.43 -0.58
C ILE A 55 -6.37 8.63 -1.30
N GLU A 56 -5.91 9.84 -1.01
CA GLU A 56 -6.42 11.06 -1.63
C GLU A 56 -6.14 11.09 -3.13
N TRP A 57 -4.94 10.69 -3.57
CA TRP A 57 -4.66 10.51 -4.99
C TRP A 57 -5.61 9.50 -5.64
N ALA A 58 -5.87 8.36 -4.98
CA ALA A 58 -6.75 7.33 -5.52
C ALA A 58 -8.21 7.81 -5.64
N ARG A 59 -8.67 8.73 -4.80
CA ARG A 59 -10.01 9.36 -4.91
C ARG A 59 -10.15 10.25 -6.13
N HIS A 60 -9.08 10.94 -6.51
CA HIS A 60 -9.05 11.87 -7.65
C HIS A 60 -8.74 11.17 -8.98
N GLN A 61 -8.35 9.90 -8.93
CA GLN A 61 -8.04 9.13 -10.12
C GLN A 61 -9.32 8.63 -10.82
N SER A 62 -9.59 9.14 -12.03
CA SER A 62 -10.78 8.79 -12.82
C SER A 62 -10.88 7.29 -13.16
N ALA A 63 -9.73 6.61 -13.27
CA ALA A 63 -9.66 5.17 -13.51
C ALA A 63 -9.93 4.30 -12.24
N ILE A 64 -10.22 4.91 -11.09
CA ILE A 64 -10.52 4.19 -9.84
C ILE A 64 -11.94 4.54 -9.40
N SER A 65 -12.83 3.55 -9.39
CA SER A 65 -14.16 3.72 -8.81
C SER A 65 -14.06 4.06 -7.32
N LYS A 66 -14.92 4.97 -6.85
CA LYS A 66 -14.97 5.40 -5.43
C LYS A 66 -15.12 4.23 -4.46
N PHE A 67 -15.75 3.14 -4.88
CA PHE A 67 -15.92 1.92 -4.08
C PHE A 67 -14.65 1.06 -3.98
N MET A 68 -13.69 1.25 -4.89
CA MET A 68 -12.39 0.54 -4.89
C MET A 68 -11.28 1.33 -4.19
N VAL A 69 -11.55 2.58 -3.81
CA VAL A 69 -10.59 3.40 -3.08
C VAL A 69 -10.34 2.74 -1.71
N PRO A 70 -9.09 2.36 -1.39
CA PRO A 70 -8.77 1.77 -0.10
C PRO A 70 -9.13 2.73 1.03
N ARG A 71 -9.66 2.19 2.11
CA ARG A 71 -9.91 2.97 3.34
C ARG A 71 -8.67 3.08 4.22
N GLU A 72 -7.74 2.15 4.03
CA GLU A 72 -6.48 2.07 4.74
C GLU A 72 -5.42 1.59 3.76
N VAL A 73 -4.27 2.25 3.83
CA VAL A 73 -3.09 1.93 3.05
C VAL A 73 -1.96 1.68 4.04
N GLU A 74 -1.17 0.65 3.80
CA GLU A 74 0.03 0.34 4.56
C GLU A 74 1.20 0.22 3.59
N VAL A 75 2.25 1.00 3.83
CA VAL A 75 3.49 0.91 3.05
C VAL A 75 4.36 -0.17 3.69
N VAL A 76 4.74 -1.18 2.91
CA VAL A 76 5.57 -2.30 3.35
C VAL A 76 6.80 -2.40 2.46
N ASP A 77 7.89 -2.97 2.99
CA ASP A 77 9.11 -3.19 2.21
C ASP A 77 8.89 -4.18 1.06
N GLU A 78 8.16 -5.26 1.36
CA GLU A 78 7.87 -6.34 0.42
C GLU A 78 6.47 -6.92 0.62
N LEU A 79 5.83 -7.31 -0.50
CA LEU A 79 4.58 -8.07 -0.50
C LEU A 79 4.87 -9.58 -0.49
N PRO A 80 4.07 -10.37 0.23
CA PRO A 80 4.26 -11.81 0.28
C PRO A 80 3.94 -12.40 -1.09
N LYS A 81 4.92 -13.08 -1.71
CA LYS A 81 4.78 -13.65 -3.06
C LYS A 81 4.89 -15.18 -3.05
N THR A 82 4.31 -15.81 -4.06
CA THR A 82 4.59 -17.22 -4.38
C THR A 82 5.93 -17.35 -5.10
N SER A 83 6.43 -18.58 -5.26
CA SER A 83 7.64 -18.87 -6.04
C SER A 83 7.54 -18.44 -7.51
N THR A 84 6.33 -18.15 -8.00
CA THR A 84 6.06 -17.60 -9.35
C THR A 84 5.85 -16.07 -9.33
N GLY A 85 6.12 -15.39 -8.22
CA GLY A 85 6.02 -13.94 -8.08
C GLY A 85 4.61 -13.38 -7.87
N LYS A 86 3.58 -14.23 -7.71
CA LYS A 86 2.19 -13.75 -7.48
C LYS A 86 1.96 -13.37 -6.02
N ILE A 87 1.28 -12.26 -5.78
CA ILE A 87 0.92 -11.80 -4.42
C ILE A 87 0.01 -12.83 -3.72
N ARG A 88 0.38 -13.22 -2.50
CA ARG A 88 -0.37 -14.13 -1.63
C ARG A 88 -1.44 -13.37 -0.84
N LYS A 89 -2.63 -13.23 -1.43
CA LYS A 89 -3.77 -12.51 -0.82
C LYS A 89 -4.25 -13.11 0.51
N ASN A 90 -4.07 -14.42 0.72
CA ASN A 90 -4.38 -15.06 2.00
C ASN A 90 -3.52 -14.51 3.13
N VAL A 91 -2.21 -14.37 2.92
CA VAL A 91 -1.27 -13.80 3.89
C VAL A 91 -1.60 -12.33 4.17
N LEU A 92 -1.92 -11.54 3.14
CA LEU A 92 -2.34 -10.14 3.33
C LEU A 92 -3.62 -10.00 4.17
N ARG A 93 -4.57 -10.93 4.03
CA ARG A 93 -5.78 -10.98 4.89
C ARG A 93 -5.42 -11.34 6.33
N GLU A 94 -4.43 -12.18 6.55
CA GLU A 94 -3.93 -12.51 7.89
C GLU A 94 -3.23 -11.31 8.54
N TRP A 95 -2.38 -10.58 7.80
CA TRP A 95 -1.79 -9.32 8.26
C TRP A 95 -2.85 -8.31 8.70
N ALA A 96 -3.95 -8.22 7.95
CA ALA A 96 -5.05 -7.34 8.30
C ALA A 96 -5.79 -7.77 9.58
N ARG A 97 -5.95 -9.08 9.82
CA ARG A 97 -6.59 -9.61 11.03
C ARG A 97 -5.72 -9.46 12.27
N GLN A 98 -4.42 -9.69 12.13
CA GLN A 98 -3.47 -9.63 13.24
C GLN A 98 -3.12 -8.19 13.62
N GLY A 99 -3.53 -7.21 12.82
CA GLY A 99 -3.28 -5.80 13.07
C GLY A 99 -1.78 -5.55 13.11
N ARG A 100 -1.08 -5.80 12.00
CA ARG A 100 0.32 -5.41 11.86
C ARG A 100 0.39 -3.91 12.16
N ARG A 101 0.78 -3.55 13.39
CA ARG A 101 1.04 -2.16 13.74
C ARG A 101 2.24 -1.79 12.89
N ALA A 102 2.10 -0.76 12.08
CA ALA A 102 3.20 -0.17 11.35
C ALA A 102 4.16 0.48 12.37
N ASP A 103 4.90 -0.34 13.10
CA ASP A 103 6.01 0.06 13.95
C ASP A 103 6.84 -1.18 14.31
N GLU A 104 7.82 -1.49 13.46
CA GLU A 104 9.09 -2.06 13.90
C GLU A 104 10.15 -1.73 12.84
N GLN A 105 10.44 -0.43 12.74
CA GLN A 105 11.78 0.02 12.35
C GLN A 105 12.53 0.20 13.67
N SER A 106 13.27 -0.83 14.09
CA SER A 106 14.29 -0.72 15.14
C SER A 106 15.68 -0.85 14.54
#